data_AF-A0A0G0I5Z5-F1
#
_entry.id   AF-A0A0G0I5Z5-F1
#
_cell.length_a   1.000
_cell.length_b   1.000
_cell.length_c   1.000
_cell.angle_alpha   90.00
_cell.angle_beta   90.00
_cell.angle_gamma   90.00
#
_symmetry.space_group_name_H-M   'P 1'
#
loop_
_entity.id
_entity.type
_entity.pdbx_description
1 polymer ?
#
loop_
_entity_poly.entity_id
_entity_poly.type
_entity_poly.pdbx_seq_one_letter_code
_entity_poly.pdbx_strand_id
1 'polypeptide(L)'
;MKSTKTRMFTTKKFQSLVESRLTKAEIKEIDQQVALEAKVLKSLQNDITLAMDDYMKEKKIGFNDMVKLLGVSPAHIAKIKRSDANLTLASIARLFAVLGQEAHLVFKKR
;
A
#
# COMPACT_ATOMS: atom_id res chain seq x y z
N MET A 1 -25.39 0.97 9.12
CA MET A 1 -24.14 0.90 8.32
C MET A 1 -23.64 2.32 8.07
N LYS A 2 -22.52 2.73 8.67
CA LYS A 2 -21.93 4.05 8.39
C LYS A 2 -21.11 3.94 7.11
N SER A 3 -21.54 4.63 6.06
CA SER A 3 -20.77 4.82 4.83
C SER A 3 -19.44 5.48 5.20
N THR A 4 -18.34 4.76 5.04
CA THR A 4 -16.98 5.31 5.15
C THR A 4 -16.75 6.20 3.94
N LYS A 5 -17.29 7.43 3.96
CA LYS A 5 -16.87 8.48 3.03
C LYS A 5 -15.42 8.79 3.37
N THR A 6 -14.49 8.35 2.53
CA THR A 6 -13.12 8.83 2.52
C THR A 6 -13.17 10.34 2.25
N ARG A 7 -13.26 11.16 3.30
CA ARG A 7 -13.12 12.62 3.17
C ARG A 7 -11.64 12.92 3.07
N MET A 8 -11.13 13.05 1.85
CA MET A 8 -9.72 13.35 1.61
C MET A 8 -9.33 14.78 1.98
N PHE A 9 -10.27 15.72 2.05
CA PHE A 9 -9.98 17.13 2.31
C PHE A 9 -10.41 17.50 3.73
N THR A 10 -9.46 17.43 4.67
CA THR A 10 -9.72 17.67 6.09
C THR A 10 -9.69 19.15 6.47
N THR A 11 -9.19 20.04 5.59
CA THR A 11 -9.15 21.48 5.85
C THR A 11 -10.25 22.23 5.09
N LYS A 12 -11.05 23.00 5.84
CA LYS A 12 -12.14 23.83 5.28
C LYS A 12 -11.65 24.76 4.17
N LYS A 13 -10.42 25.28 4.30
CA LYS A 13 -9.79 26.19 3.33
C LYS A 13 -9.46 25.50 1.99
N PHE A 14 -9.03 24.24 2.01
CA PHE A 14 -8.74 23.50 0.79
C PHE A 14 -10.04 23.06 0.10
N GLN A 15 -11.02 22.60 0.87
CA GLN A 15 -12.31 22.18 0.33
C GLN A 15 -13.04 23.35 -0.37
N SER A 16 -13.05 24.54 0.23
CA SER A 16 -13.61 25.75 -0.39
C SER A 16 -12.85 26.18 -1.66
N LEU A 17 -11.54 25.93 -1.72
CA LEU A 17 -10.72 26.23 -2.90
C LEU A 17 -11.02 25.26 -4.05
N VAL A 18 -11.27 23.99 -3.74
CA VAL A 18 -11.64 22.96 -4.72
C VAL A 18 -13.04 23.20 -5.26
N GLU A 19 -14.01 23.47 -4.38
CA GLU A 19 -15.40 23.76 -4.77
C GLU A 19 -15.56 25.06 -5.58
N SER A 20 -14.58 25.99 -5.48
CA SER A 20 -14.56 27.20 -6.30
C SER A 20 -13.92 27.02 -7.68
N ARG A 21 -13.21 25.90 -7.91
CA ARG A 21 -12.48 25.63 -9.17
C ARG A 21 -13.02 24.45 -9.95
N LEU A 22 -13.71 23.52 -9.30
CA LEU A 22 -14.21 22.29 -9.89
C LEU A 22 -15.71 22.13 -9.64
N THR A 23 -16.39 21.55 -10.62
CA THR A 23 -17.79 21.14 -10.48
C THR A 23 -17.92 19.94 -9.55
N LYS A 24 -19.12 19.75 -8.99
CA LYS A 24 -19.43 18.56 -8.17
C LYS A 24 -19.24 17.25 -8.93
N ALA A 25 -19.41 17.26 -10.26
CA ALA A 25 -19.20 16.08 -11.10
C ALA A 25 -17.71 15.73 -11.19
N GLU A 26 -16.85 16.71 -11.44
CA GLU A 26 -15.38 16.51 -11.50
C GLU A 26 -14.81 16.07 -10.15
N ILE A 27 -15.28 16.66 -9.04
CA ILE A 27 -14.87 16.25 -7.69
C ILE A 27 -15.24 14.79 -7.45
N LYS A 28 -16.46 14.38 -7.86
CA LYS A 28 -16.92 13.00 -7.71
C LYS A 28 -16.10 12.03 -8.55
N GLU A 29 -15.72 12.40 -9.77
CA GLU A 29 -14.87 11.59 -10.63
C GLU A 29 -13.46 11.41 -10.02
N ILE A 30 -12.86 12.49 -9.52
CA ILE A 30 -11.57 12.44 -8.82
C ILE A 30 -11.66 11.51 -7.60
N ASP A 31 -12.69 11.65 -6.77
CA ASP A 31 -12.89 10.78 -5.60
C ASP A 31 -13.02 9.31 -6.01
N GLN A 32 -13.71 9.02 -7.12
CA GLN A 32 -13.83 7.66 -7.64
C GLN A 32 -12.47 7.13 -8.12
N GLN A 33 -11.71 7.90 -8.89
CA GLN A 33 -10.39 7.50 -9.36
C GLN A 33 -9.44 7.22 -8.19
N VAL A 34 -9.40 8.10 -7.19
CA VAL A 34 -8.52 7.92 -6.02
C VAL A 34 -8.96 6.74 -5.16
N ALA A 35 -10.26 6.50 -4.99
CA ALA A 35 -10.73 5.31 -4.29
C ALA A 35 -10.30 4.02 -5.02
N LEU A 36 -10.32 4.02 -6.35
CA LEU A 36 -9.85 2.90 -7.16
C LEU A 36 -8.34 2.70 -7.03
N GLU A 37 -7.56 3.77 -7.10
CA GLU A 37 -6.11 3.75 -6.94
C GLU A 37 -5.71 3.23 -5.55
N ALA A 38 -6.29 3.80 -4.50
CA ALA A 38 -6.05 3.37 -3.12
C ALA A 38 -6.37 1.89 -2.92
N LYS A 39 -7.45 1.39 -3.55
CA LYS A 39 -7.79 -0.03 -3.53
C LYS A 39 -6.74 -0.89 -4.22
N VAL A 40 -6.24 -0.49 -5.39
CA VAL A 40 -5.19 -1.23 -6.12
C VAL A 40 -3.88 -1.22 -5.32
N LEU A 41 -3.47 -0.05 -4.82
CA LEU A 41 -2.27 0.08 -4.01
C LEU A 41 -2.33 -0.81 -2.77
N LYS A 42 -3.46 -0.79 -2.05
CA LYS A 42 -3.63 -1.64 -0.87
C LYS A 42 -3.58 -3.13 -1.20
N SER A 43 -4.13 -3.54 -2.35
CA SER A 43 -4.04 -4.92 -2.82
C SER A 43 -2.58 -5.32 -3.03
N LEU A 44 -1.80 -4.51 -3.74
CA LEU A 44 -0.37 -4.78 -3.98
C LEU A 44 0.42 -4.84 -2.66
N GLN A 45 0.16 -3.91 -1.74
CA GLN A 45 0.80 -3.92 -0.42
C GLN A 45 0.45 -5.19 0.37
N ASN A 46 -0.81 -5.66 0.30
CA ASN A 46 -1.21 -6.91 0.95
C ASN A 46 -0.51 -8.13 0.35
N ASP A 47 -0.40 -8.21 -0.98
CA ASP A 47 0.28 -9.33 -1.64
C ASP A 47 1.75 -9.44 -1.19
N ILE A 48 2.43 -8.30 -1.05
CA ILE A 48 3.80 -8.24 -0.53
C ILE A 48 3.86 -8.68 0.94
N THR A 49 2.91 -8.24 1.78
CA THR A 49 2.82 -8.66 3.18
C THR A 49 2.64 -10.17 3.30
N LEU A 50 1.76 -10.75 2.49
CA LEU A 50 1.50 -12.19 2.48
C LEU A 50 2.76 -12.97 2.09
N ALA A 51 3.46 -12.57 1.03
CA ALA A 51 4.71 -13.21 0.62
C ALA A 51 5.77 -13.19 1.73
N MET A 52 5.90 -12.06 2.44
CA MET A 52 6.81 -11.93 3.57
C MET A 52 6.38 -12.83 4.74
N ASP A 53 5.10 -12.84 5.11
CA ASP A 53 4.57 -13.65 6.21
C ASP A 53 4.71 -15.16 5.92
N ASP A 54 4.49 -15.57 4.67
CA ASP A 54 4.63 -16.98 4.27
C ASP A 54 6.10 -17.42 4.33
N TYR A 55 7.03 -16.60 3.85
CA TYR A 55 8.46 -16.87 4.02
C TYR A 55 8.86 -16.97 5.50
N MET A 56 8.33 -16.09 6.36
CA MET A 56 8.59 -16.13 7.80
C MET A 56 8.11 -17.46 8.42
N LYS A 57 6.93 -17.95 8.03
CA LYS A 57 6.39 -19.24 8.49
C LYS A 57 7.25 -20.40 7.97
N GLU A 58 7.56 -20.42 6.68
CA GLU A 58 8.33 -21.50 6.04
C GLU A 58 9.72 -21.65 6.64
N LYS A 59 10.41 -20.53 6.87
CA LYS A 59 11.75 -20.51 7.46
C LYS A 59 11.74 -20.54 9.00
N LYS A 60 10.57 -20.48 9.63
CA LYS A 60 10.39 -20.41 11.09
C LYS A 60 11.17 -19.25 11.72
N ILE A 61 11.18 -18.09 11.06
CA ILE A 61 11.90 -16.90 11.50
C ILE A 61 10.94 -15.83 12.03
N GLY A 62 11.43 -15.03 12.98
CA GLY A 62 10.66 -13.97 13.59
C GLY A 62 10.82 -12.61 12.90
N PHE A 63 10.09 -11.63 13.43
CA PHE A 63 10.15 -10.25 12.96
C PHE A 63 11.58 -9.67 13.02
N ASN A 64 12.31 -9.93 14.11
CA ASN A 64 13.67 -9.44 14.31
C ASN A 64 14.67 -10.07 13.32
N ASP A 65 14.41 -11.30 12.88
CA ASP A 65 15.25 -11.96 11.88
C ASP A 65 15.02 -11.32 10.50
N MET A 66 13.77 -10.98 10.16
CA MET A 66 13.48 -10.24 8.93
C MET A 66 14.12 -8.84 8.89
N VAL A 67 14.12 -8.14 10.04
CA VAL A 67 14.83 -6.86 10.18
C VAL A 67 16.32 -7.03 9.83
N LYS A 68 16.96 -8.08 10.35
CA LYS A 68 18.37 -8.39 10.08
C LYS A 68 18.61 -8.80 8.63
N LEU A 69 17.78 -9.68 8.07
CA LEU A 69 17.91 -10.18 6.71
C LEU A 69 17.77 -9.08 5.66
N LEU A 70 16.82 -8.17 5.85
CA LEU A 70 16.57 -7.08 4.90
C LEU A 70 17.46 -5.85 5.14
N GLY A 71 18.11 -5.77 6.31
CA GLY A 71 18.94 -4.63 6.68
C GLY A 71 18.18 -3.30 6.73
N VAL A 72 16.90 -3.34 7.11
CA VAL A 72 16.02 -2.16 7.21
C VAL A 72 15.55 -1.96 8.65
N SER A 73 15.05 -0.77 8.97
CA SER A 73 14.61 -0.48 10.34
C SER A 73 13.38 -1.33 10.74
N PRO A 74 13.24 -1.68 12.04
CA PRO A 74 12.04 -2.33 12.57
C PRO A 74 10.75 -1.60 12.21
N ALA A 75 10.77 -0.26 12.24
CA ALA A 75 9.62 0.55 11.87
C ALA A 75 9.20 0.32 10.40
N HIS A 76 10.16 0.11 9.51
CA HIS A 76 9.88 -0.20 8.11
C HIS A 76 9.23 -1.57 7.94
N ILE A 77 9.77 -2.63 8.57
CA ILE A 77 9.15 -3.97 8.54
C ILE A 77 7.75 -3.95 9.15
N ALA A 78 7.55 -3.19 10.24
CA ALA A 78 6.24 -3.03 10.86
C ALA A 78 5.22 -2.32 9.95
N LYS A 79 5.67 -1.42 9.06
CA LYS A 79 4.80 -0.82 8.03
C LYS A 79 4.47 -1.81 6.92
N ILE A 80 5.45 -2.61 6.48
CA ILE A 80 5.22 -3.67 5.49
C ILE A 80 4.18 -4.63 6.05
N LYS A 81 4.36 -5.14 7.28
CA LYS A 81 3.43 -6.09 7.92
C LYS A 81 2.00 -5.57 8.13
N ARG A 82 1.79 -4.25 8.10
CA ARG A 82 0.47 -3.60 8.17
C ARG A 82 -0.09 -3.24 6.78
N SER A 83 0.63 -3.62 5.72
CA SER A 83 0.37 -3.24 4.33
C SER A 83 0.25 -1.73 4.15
N ASP A 84 1.09 -0.97 4.86
CA ASP A 84 1.07 0.50 4.89
C ASP A 84 2.46 1.08 4.54
N ALA A 85 3.34 0.24 3.98
CA ALA A 85 4.64 0.66 3.51
C ALA A 85 4.53 1.25 2.10
N ASN A 86 5.14 2.42 1.92
CA ASN A 86 5.42 2.95 0.59
C ASN A 86 6.69 2.28 0.07
N LEU A 87 6.50 1.22 -0.72
CA LEU A 87 7.58 0.42 -1.29
C LEU A 87 7.90 0.91 -2.69
N THR A 88 9.18 1.16 -2.94
CA THR A 88 9.67 1.40 -4.30
C THR A 88 9.85 0.05 -5.03
N LEU A 89 9.88 0.06 -6.36
CA LEU A 89 10.20 -1.14 -7.13
C LEU A 89 11.55 -1.76 -6.72
N ALA A 90 12.55 -0.94 -6.40
CA ALA A 90 13.83 -1.40 -5.92
C ALA A 90 13.72 -2.10 -4.54
N SER A 91 12.90 -1.56 -3.64
CA SER A 91 12.63 -2.17 -2.34
C SER A 91 11.92 -3.53 -2.48
N ILE A 92 10.98 -3.63 -3.42
CA ILE A 92 10.27 -4.88 -3.74
C ILE A 92 11.27 -5.90 -4.31
N ALA A 93 12.06 -5.51 -5.32
CA ALA A 93 13.06 -6.41 -5.91
C ALA A 93 14.04 -6.95 -4.85
N ARG A 94 14.52 -6.08 -3.95
CA ARG A 94 15.40 -6.49 -2.84
C ARG A 94 14.72 -7.47 -1.90
N LEU A 95 13.47 -7.21 -1.52
CA LEU A 95 12.70 -8.10 -0.66
C LEU A 95 12.59 -9.48 -1.29
N PHE A 96 12.10 -9.56 -2.53
CA PHE A 96 11.88 -10.82 -3.23
C PHE A 96 13.18 -11.59 -3.52
N ALA A 97 14.29 -10.89 -3.75
CA ALA A 97 15.62 -11.52 -3.81
C ALA A 97 16.00 -12.25 -2.51
N VAL A 98 15.66 -11.67 -1.34
CA VAL A 98 15.87 -12.31 -0.03
C VAL A 98 14.91 -13.48 0.18
N LEU A 99 13.66 -13.36 -0.28
CA LEU A 99 12.67 -14.44 -0.19
C LEU A 99 13.01 -15.63 -1.11
N GLY A 100 13.93 -15.45 -2.07
CA GLY A 100 14.23 -16.44 -3.11
C GLY A 100 13.07 -16.62 -4.09
N GLN A 101 12.27 -15.58 -4.28
CA GLN A 101 11.05 -15.58 -5.10
C GLN A 101 11.19 -14.55 -6.22
N GLU A 102 10.54 -14.80 -7.36
CA GLU A 102 10.48 -13.86 -8.46
C GLU A 102 9.22 -12.97 -8.36
N ALA A 103 9.43 -11.65 -8.28
CA ALA A 103 8.34 -10.69 -8.29
C ALA A 103 7.90 -10.39 -9.73
N HIS A 104 6.67 -10.76 -10.09
CA HIS A 104 6.08 -10.43 -11.38
C HIS A 104 4.70 -9.76 -11.19
N LEU A 105 4.39 -8.77 -12.03
CA LEU A 105 3.09 -8.11 -12.03
C LEU A 105 2.13 -8.83 -12.98
N VAL A 106 1.00 -9.31 -12.44
CA VAL A 106 -0.08 -9.90 -13.24
C VAL A 106 -1.22 -8.90 -13.37
N PHE A 107 -1.44 -8.38 -14.57
CA PHE A 107 -2.55 -7.47 -14.86
C PHE A 107 -3.83 -8.27 -15.11
N LYS A 108 -4.77 -8.20 -14.16
CA LYS A 108 -6.12 -8.76 -14.32
C LYS A 108 -7.05 -7.70 -14.92
N LYS A 109 -7.76 -8.02 -16.01
CA LYS A 109 -8.85 -7.17 -16.52
C LYS A 109 -9.96 -7.12 -15.46
N ARG A 110 -10.46 -5.91 -15.20
CA ARG A 110 -11.61 -5.66 -14.33
C ARG A 110 -12.91 -5.89 -15.07
#